data_AF-A0A7S2KQA8-F1
#
_entry.id   AF-A0A7S2KQA8-F1
#
_cell.length_a   1.000
_cell.length_b   1.000
_cell.length_c   1.000
_cell.angle_alpha   90.00
_cell.angle_beta   90.00
_cell.angle_gamma   90.00
#
_symmetry.space_group_name_H-M   'P 1'
#
loop_
_entity.id
_entity.type
_entity.pdbx_description
1 polymer ?
#
loop_
_entity_poly.entity_id
_entity_poly.type
_entity_poly.pdbx_seq_one_letter_code
_entity_poly.pdbx_strand_id
1 'polypeptide(L)'
;MGNSESSFSDSDSCYQKERNMEGTYTVPPRSPLVLSRKGSSFLEEPVITKNTDVGETEDNIASSGRDSASPELGKIHYAASEMQGWRSHMEDKHVLDPPLKHNGRRVLTDHHLFAVFDGHGGSFASQFCGDNLVRTLMEQEEWSAYLKLRPTSSSDKNLCRHSAFGVKLIKSALNKTFLSLDAKLKDAQRGRRFDQLFELQNILSIALGRNNGIQECFRRGSLDNVMINSFSKVPPPSLTGTNVQLERSGTTGVI
;
A
#
# COMPACT_ATOMS: atom_id res chain seq x y z
N MET A 1 -34.79 -23.27 -37.15
CA MET A 1 -33.37 -23.64 -36.97
C MET A 1 -32.55 -22.40 -37.22
N GLY A 2 -31.79 -21.93 -36.21
CA GLY A 2 -30.96 -20.74 -36.32
C GLY A 2 -30.81 -20.06 -34.96
N ASN A 3 -29.71 -20.37 -34.27
CA ASN A 3 -29.36 -19.94 -32.93
C ASN A 3 -29.12 -18.42 -32.84
N SER A 4 -29.59 -17.80 -31.76
CA SER A 4 -29.15 -16.49 -31.29
C SER A 4 -28.04 -16.67 -30.25
N GLU A 5 -26.78 -16.56 -30.67
CA GLU A 5 -25.66 -16.33 -29.76
C GLU A 5 -25.51 -14.82 -29.53
N SER A 6 -25.59 -14.40 -28.27
CA SER A 6 -25.27 -13.03 -27.85
C SER A 6 -23.78 -12.98 -27.51
N SER A 7 -23.03 -12.21 -28.30
CA SER A 7 -21.62 -11.93 -28.09
C SER A 7 -21.47 -10.73 -27.17
N PHE A 8 -20.90 -10.98 -26.00
CA PHE A 8 -20.43 -9.99 -25.04
C PHE A 8 -19.20 -9.30 -25.63
N SER A 9 -19.27 -7.99 -25.84
CA SER A 9 -18.13 -7.18 -26.30
C SER A 9 -17.55 -6.42 -25.12
N ASP A 10 -16.41 -6.91 -24.63
CA ASP A 10 -15.48 -6.16 -23.79
C ASP A 10 -14.94 -4.96 -24.58
N SER A 11 -15.00 -3.78 -23.99
CA SER A 11 -14.29 -2.59 -24.49
C SER A 11 -13.48 -1.95 -23.36
N ASP A 12 -12.20 -2.33 -23.35
CA ASP A 12 -11.06 -1.68 -22.73
C ASP A 12 -10.98 -0.18 -23.09
N SER A 13 -11.62 0.70 -22.30
CA SER A 13 -11.44 2.16 -22.45
C SER A 13 -10.88 2.87 -21.20
N CYS A 14 -10.61 2.14 -20.12
CA CYS A 14 -10.12 2.75 -18.88
C CYS A 14 -8.60 3.07 -18.91
N TYR A 15 -7.82 2.35 -19.72
CA TYR A 15 -6.34 2.41 -19.67
C TYR A 15 -5.69 3.52 -20.52
N GLN A 16 -6.44 4.36 -21.23
CA GLN A 16 -5.85 5.38 -22.10
C GLN A 16 -5.87 6.82 -21.54
N LYS A 17 -6.47 7.08 -20.37
CA LYS A 17 -6.72 8.47 -19.92
C LYS A 17 -5.73 9.05 -18.91
N GLU A 18 -4.70 8.33 -18.48
CA GLU A 18 -3.75 8.78 -17.45
C GLU A 18 -2.39 9.29 -17.96
N ARG A 19 -2.23 9.53 -19.27
CA ARG A 19 -0.92 9.95 -19.83
C ARG A 19 -0.63 11.46 -19.84
N ASN A 20 -1.49 12.31 -19.26
CA ASN A 20 -1.27 13.76 -19.22
C ASN A 20 -1.33 14.31 -17.78
N MET A 21 -0.33 14.01 -16.95
CA MET A 21 0.08 14.89 -15.86
C MET A 21 1.61 14.89 -15.79
N GLU A 22 2.21 16.01 -16.19
CA GLU A 22 3.62 16.31 -15.98
C GLU A 22 3.87 16.54 -14.49
N GLY A 23 4.20 15.46 -13.78
CA GLY A 23 4.85 15.49 -12.48
C GLY A 23 5.95 14.44 -12.52
N THR A 24 7.18 14.80 -12.20
CA THR A 24 8.32 13.89 -12.19
C THR A 24 8.18 12.89 -11.03
N TYR A 25 7.35 11.87 -11.23
CA TYR A 25 7.34 10.67 -10.40
C TYR A 25 8.59 9.87 -10.78
N THR A 26 9.63 9.95 -9.95
CA THR A 26 10.76 9.04 -10.03
C THR A 26 10.26 7.64 -9.68
N VAL A 27 10.05 6.82 -10.71
CA VAL A 27 9.86 5.38 -10.54
C VAL A 27 11.10 4.86 -9.80
N PRO A 28 10.96 4.22 -8.63
CA PRO A 28 12.12 3.70 -7.91
C PRO A 28 12.87 2.70 -8.81
N PRO A 29 14.21 2.67 -8.76
CA PRO A 29 15.00 1.80 -9.63
C PRO A 29 14.59 0.34 -9.43
N ARG A 30 14.42 -0.38 -10.54
CA ARG A 30 14.11 -1.81 -10.57
C ARG A 30 15.22 -2.57 -9.86
N SER A 31 14.92 -3.18 -8.71
CA SER A 31 15.83 -4.09 -8.04
C SER A 31 15.97 -5.39 -8.86
N PRO A 32 17.18 -5.83 -9.24
CA PRO A 32 17.38 -7.05 -10.00
C PRO A 32 16.84 -8.28 -9.23
N LEU A 33 16.35 -9.28 -9.96
CA LEU A 33 15.96 -10.56 -9.37
C LEU A 33 17.16 -11.28 -8.74
N VAL A 34 17.27 -11.23 -7.41
CA VAL A 34 18.26 -12.00 -6.64
C VAL A 34 17.64 -13.34 -6.21
N LEU A 35 17.98 -14.42 -6.91
CA LEU A 35 17.63 -15.79 -6.54
C LEU A 35 18.66 -16.33 -5.52
N SER A 36 18.61 -15.85 -4.28
CA SER A 36 19.39 -16.43 -3.17
C SER A 36 18.53 -17.42 -2.38
N ARG A 37 19.05 -18.62 -2.08
CA ARG A 37 18.47 -19.47 -1.01
C ARG A 37 18.43 -18.66 0.28
N LYS A 38 17.33 -18.79 1.03
CA LYS A 38 17.09 -18.07 2.27
C LYS A 38 18.17 -18.43 3.28
N GLY A 39 19.05 -17.48 3.59
CA GLY A 39 19.89 -17.55 4.79
C GLY A 39 19.02 -17.54 6.05
N SER A 40 19.64 -17.67 7.22
CA SER A 40 18.99 -17.48 8.52
C SER A 40 18.09 -16.23 8.52
N SER A 41 16.92 -16.29 9.16
CA SER A 41 16.07 -15.11 9.38
C SER A 41 16.74 -14.06 10.28
N PHE A 42 17.85 -14.44 10.91
CA PHE A 42 18.65 -13.62 11.81
C PHE A 42 20.06 -13.38 11.27
N LEU A 43 20.55 -12.17 11.50
CA LEU A 43 21.95 -11.78 11.27
C LEU A 43 22.87 -12.39 12.34
N GLU A 44 24.17 -12.46 12.03
CA GLU A 44 25.20 -12.84 13.00
C GLU A 44 25.42 -11.76 14.07
N GLU A 45 25.26 -10.50 13.70
CA GLU A 45 25.29 -9.35 14.61
C GLU A 45 24.08 -8.44 14.37
N PRO A 46 23.52 -7.81 15.42
CA PRO A 46 22.36 -6.96 15.27
C PRO A 46 22.73 -5.61 14.65
N VAL A 47 21.86 -5.11 13.78
CA VAL A 47 21.87 -3.70 13.39
C VAL A 47 21.33 -2.88 14.56
N ILE A 48 22.23 -2.19 15.25
CA ILE A 48 21.91 -1.36 16.43
C ILE A 48 21.67 0.12 16.09
N THR A 49 21.98 0.54 14.86
CA THR A 49 21.71 1.90 14.41
C THR A 49 20.21 2.14 14.40
N LYS A 50 19.79 3.22 15.06
CA LYS A 50 18.40 3.66 15.09
C LYS A 50 18.23 4.80 14.08
N ASN A 51 17.12 4.75 13.35
CA ASN A 51 16.59 5.94 12.70
C ASN A 51 15.55 6.55 13.66
N THR A 52 15.62 7.86 13.88
CA THR A 52 14.73 8.56 14.81
C THR A 52 14.25 9.84 14.15
N ASP A 53 12.95 9.89 13.87
CA ASP A 53 12.27 11.07 13.38
C ASP A 53 11.61 11.78 14.56
N VAL A 54 11.83 13.09 14.67
CA VAL A 54 11.23 13.95 15.69
C VAL A 54 10.63 15.17 15.03
N GLY A 55 9.59 15.72 15.63
CA GLY A 55 9.05 16.99 15.17
C GLY A 55 8.04 17.59 16.13
N GLU A 56 7.59 18.77 15.76
CA GLU A 56 6.53 19.49 16.44
C GLU A 56 5.55 20.09 15.44
N THR A 57 4.32 20.28 15.87
CA THR A 57 3.30 21.02 15.11
C THR A 57 2.40 21.77 16.06
N GLU A 58 1.83 22.86 15.58
CA GLU A 58 0.70 23.51 16.23
C GLU A 58 -0.56 22.65 16.07
N ASP A 59 -1.30 22.53 17.16
CA ASP A 59 -2.63 21.98 17.27
C ASP A 59 -3.60 23.16 17.48
N ASN A 60 -4.53 23.34 16.54
CA ASN A 60 -5.49 24.45 16.59
C ASN A 60 -6.63 24.22 17.59
N ILE A 61 -6.50 23.26 18.51
CA ILE A 61 -7.36 23.15 19.67
C ILE A 61 -6.94 24.24 20.67
N ALA A 62 -7.77 25.27 20.82
CA ALA A 62 -7.60 26.27 21.87
C ALA A 62 -7.48 25.56 23.22
N SER A 63 -6.39 25.82 23.96
CA SER A 63 -6.28 25.36 25.33
C SER A 63 -7.48 25.89 26.12
N SER A 64 -8.18 25.01 26.83
CA SER A 64 -9.32 25.38 27.69
C SER A 64 -8.86 26.07 29.00
N GLY A 65 -7.74 26.80 28.92
CA GLY A 65 -7.18 27.57 30.01
C GLY A 65 -7.90 28.91 30.16
N ARG A 66 -8.50 29.13 31.32
CA ARG A 66 -8.84 30.47 31.82
C ARG A 66 -7.58 31.33 31.77
N ASP A 67 -7.53 32.30 30.88
CA ASP A 67 -7.25 33.71 31.16
C ASP A 67 -7.09 34.49 29.86
N SER A 68 -7.52 35.74 29.88
CA SER A 68 -7.67 36.66 28.76
C SER A 68 -6.35 37.19 28.20
N ALA A 69 -5.51 36.30 27.67
CA ALA A 69 -4.40 36.59 26.77
C ALA A 69 -4.53 35.66 25.55
N SER A 70 -4.10 36.11 24.37
CA SER A 70 -4.25 35.43 23.08
C SER A 70 -4.21 33.90 23.18
N PRO A 71 -5.10 33.16 22.50
CA PRO A 71 -5.13 31.70 22.59
C PRO A 71 -3.76 31.14 22.16
N GLU A 72 -2.95 30.70 23.13
CA GLU A 72 -1.77 29.90 22.82
C GLU A 72 -2.29 28.58 22.23
N LEU A 73 -2.03 28.40 20.93
CA LEU A 73 -2.27 27.16 20.22
C LEU A 73 -1.51 26.05 20.94
N GLY A 74 -2.18 24.92 21.19
CA GLY A 74 -1.50 23.75 21.73
C GLY A 74 -0.37 23.33 20.78
N LYS A 75 0.73 22.81 21.31
CA LYS A 75 1.78 22.18 20.50
C LYS A 75 1.73 20.67 20.69
N ILE A 76 1.83 19.93 19.59
CA ILE A 76 2.04 18.48 19.60
C ILE A 76 3.51 18.23 19.26
N HIS A 77 4.22 17.62 20.19
CA HIS A 77 5.54 17.05 19.97
C HIS A 77 5.38 15.56 19.64
N TYR A 78 6.11 15.07 18.65
CA TYR A 78 6.04 13.68 18.22
C TYR A 78 7.43 13.15 17.89
N ALA A 79 7.57 11.84 18.03
CA ALA A 79 8.77 11.12 17.66
C ALA A 79 8.43 9.68 17.24
N ALA A 80 9.21 9.15 16.31
CA ALA A 80 9.28 7.72 16.00
C ALA A 80 10.73 7.29 16.00
N SER A 81 11.00 6.07 16.44
CA SER A 81 12.32 5.47 16.31
C SER A 81 12.21 4.02 15.90
N GLU A 82 12.99 3.65 14.91
CA GLU A 82 13.00 2.31 14.33
C GLU A 82 14.42 1.73 14.32
N MET A 83 14.50 0.40 14.44
CA MET A 83 15.77 -0.33 14.51
C MET A 83 15.54 -1.75 13.98
N GLN A 84 16.38 -2.20 13.05
CA GLN A 84 16.27 -3.55 12.46
C GLN A 84 16.63 -4.66 13.46
N GLY A 85 17.59 -4.42 14.33
CA GLY A 85 18.05 -5.40 15.31
C GLY A 85 18.61 -6.66 14.63
N TRP A 86 18.19 -7.83 15.11
CA TRP A 86 18.71 -9.12 14.66
C TRP A 86 18.10 -9.63 13.36
N ARG A 87 17.05 -9.01 12.83
CA ARG A 87 16.39 -9.49 11.61
C ARG A 87 17.29 -9.28 10.40
N SER A 88 17.25 -10.19 9.45
CA SER A 88 18.01 -10.05 8.19
C SER A 88 17.53 -8.90 7.31
N HIS A 89 16.29 -8.44 7.51
CA HIS A 89 15.67 -7.35 6.76
C HIS A 89 14.85 -6.47 7.71
N MET A 90 14.84 -5.16 7.45
CA MET A 90 13.90 -4.23 8.06
C MET A 90 12.62 -4.16 7.23
N GLU A 91 11.53 -4.69 7.76
CA GLU A 91 10.24 -4.74 7.07
C GLU A 91 9.24 -3.70 7.58
N ASP A 92 9.53 -3.00 8.67
CA ASP A 92 8.61 -2.00 9.23
C ASP A 92 8.57 -0.72 8.39
N LYS A 93 7.50 0.04 8.58
CA LYS A 93 7.37 1.43 8.14
C LYS A 93 6.57 2.22 9.15
N HIS A 94 6.89 3.49 9.32
CA HIS A 94 6.06 4.42 10.06
C HIS A 94 5.68 5.64 9.19
N VAL A 95 4.57 6.29 9.54
CA VAL A 95 4.08 7.51 8.88
C VAL A 95 3.82 8.55 9.96
N LEU A 96 4.49 9.70 9.82
CA LEU A 96 4.26 10.90 10.61
C LEU A 96 3.74 11.97 9.66
N ASP A 97 2.43 12.20 9.65
CA ASP A 97 1.81 13.31 8.92
C ASP A 97 1.06 14.29 9.85
N PRO A 98 1.79 15.01 10.73
CA PRO A 98 1.27 16.12 11.51
C PRO A 98 1.71 17.48 10.92
N PRO A 99 0.76 18.39 10.60
CA PRO A 99 -0.68 18.15 10.45
C PRO A 99 -0.98 17.22 9.27
N LEU A 100 -2.16 16.63 9.25
CA LEU A 100 -2.60 15.80 8.13
C LEU A 100 -2.58 16.62 6.83
N LYS A 101 -1.73 16.21 5.88
CA LYS A 101 -1.52 16.88 4.59
C LYS A 101 -1.88 15.96 3.43
N HIS A 102 -2.42 16.54 2.38
CA HIS A 102 -2.59 15.86 1.10
C HIS A 102 -2.19 16.79 -0.03
N ASN A 103 -1.37 16.30 -0.96
CA ASN A 103 -0.80 17.08 -2.07
C ASN A 103 -0.14 18.39 -1.60
N GLY A 104 0.63 18.30 -0.50
CA GLY A 104 1.35 19.44 0.09
C GLY A 104 0.47 20.44 0.84
N ARG A 105 -0.84 20.22 0.93
CA ARG A 105 -1.79 21.12 1.60
C ARG A 105 -2.37 20.49 2.85
N ARG A 106 -2.48 21.29 3.90
CA ARG A 106 -3.15 20.90 5.15
C ARG A 106 -4.62 20.57 4.86
N VAL A 107 -5.07 19.40 5.29
CA VAL A 107 -6.45 18.93 5.09
C VAL A 107 -7.39 19.52 6.14
N LEU A 108 -6.96 19.49 7.41
CA LEU A 108 -7.68 20.04 8.56
C LEU A 108 -6.70 20.70 9.53
N THR A 109 -7.18 21.69 10.28
CA THR A 109 -6.37 22.46 11.24
C THR A 109 -6.11 21.74 12.57
N ASP A 110 -6.95 20.75 12.87
CA ASP A 110 -7.11 20.07 14.16
C ASP A 110 -6.92 18.54 14.04
N HIS A 111 -6.33 18.05 12.94
CA HIS A 111 -6.09 16.63 12.72
C HIS A 111 -4.65 16.34 12.35
N HIS A 112 -4.15 15.25 12.92
CA HIS A 112 -2.80 14.73 12.75
C HIS A 112 -2.89 13.22 12.54
N LEU A 113 -2.04 12.67 11.67
CA LEU A 113 -2.02 11.23 11.41
C LEU A 113 -0.65 10.64 11.75
N PHE A 114 -0.70 9.54 12.51
CA PHE A 114 0.45 8.74 12.89
C PHE A 114 0.10 7.27 12.64
N ALA A 115 0.99 6.50 12.01
CA ALA A 115 0.78 5.09 11.77
C ALA A 115 2.10 4.31 11.82
N VAL A 116 2.02 3.04 12.22
CA VAL A 116 3.13 2.07 12.19
C VAL A 116 2.62 0.80 11.50
N PHE A 117 3.45 0.26 10.62
CA PHE A 117 3.18 -0.93 9.83
C PHE A 117 4.30 -1.93 10.07
N ASP A 118 3.99 -3.02 10.78
CA ASP A 118 4.88 -4.16 10.98
C ASP A 118 4.79 -5.08 9.75
N GLY A 119 5.87 -5.15 8.98
CA GLY A 119 5.92 -5.93 7.75
C GLY A 119 6.20 -7.41 8.01
N HIS A 120 5.54 -8.29 7.25
CA HIS A 120 5.88 -9.70 7.21
C HIS A 120 5.82 -10.24 5.79
N GLY A 121 6.79 -11.07 5.43
CA GLY A 121 6.84 -11.62 4.09
C GLY A 121 7.32 -10.59 3.07
N GLY A 122 8.15 -9.65 3.52
CA GLY A 122 8.78 -8.60 2.73
C GLY A 122 8.28 -7.22 3.12
N SER A 123 9.12 -6.21 2.95
CA SER A 123 8.79 -4.82 3.24
C SER A 123 7.76 -4.19 2.30
N PHE A 124 7.41 -4.84 1.18
CA PHE A 124 6.55 -4.19 0.18
C PHE A 124 5.16 -3.82 0.70
N ALA A 125 4.54 -4.68 1.51
CA ALA A 125 3.18 -4.42 2.00
C ALA A 125 3.16 -3.24 2.98
N SER A 126 4.06 -3.21 3.96
CA SER A 126 4.20 -2.10 4.90
C SER A 126 4.57 -0.80 4.18
N GLN A 127 5.52 -0.88 3.23
CA GLN A 127 5.96 0.27 2.42
C GLN A 127 4.81 0.86 1.61
N PHE A 128 4.10 0.02 0.85
CA PHE A 128 2.95 0.42 0.04
C PHE A 128 1.83 1.00 0.90
N CYS A 129 1.50 0.37 2.02
CA CYS A 129 0.47 0.86 2.94
C CYS A 129 0.82 2.24 3.50
N GLY A 130 2.06 2.44 3.96
CA GLY A 130 2.51 3.73 4.46
C GLY A 130 2.45 4.84 3.41
N ASP A 131 2.87 4.56 2.17
CA ASP A 131 2.86 5.57 1.09
C ASP A 131 1.46 5.92 0.59
N ASN A 132 0.49 5.01 0.75
CA ASN A 132 -0.82 5.14 0.12
C ASN A 132 -1.98 5.33 1.11
N LEU A 133 -1.74 5.25 2.42
CA LEU A 133 -2.78 5.37 3.45
C LEU A 133 -3.53 6.71 3.32
N VAL A 134 -2.80 7.83 3.37
CA VAL A 134 -3.40 9.18 3.34
C VAL A 134 -4.14 9.42 2.03
N ARG A 135 -3.51 9.12 0.88
CA ARG A 135 -4.16 9.25 -0.43
C ARG A 135 -5.45 8.45 -0.50
N THR A 136 -5.42 7.19 -0.03
CA THR A 136 -6.61 6.32 -0.05
C THR A 136 -7.71 6.82 0.89
N LEU A 137 -7.36 7.43 2.03
CA LEU A 137 -8.34 8.09 2.90
C LEU A 137 -9.03 9.26 2.20
N MET A 138 -8.27 10.08 1.47
CA MET A 138 -8.81 11.26 0.76
C MET A 138 -9.80 10.89 -0.35
N GLU A 139 -9.71 9.67 -0.90
CA GLU A 139 -10.62 9.16 -1.92
C GLU A 139 -11.98 8.70 -1.36
N GLN A 140 -12.13 8.57 -0.03
CA GLN A 140 -13.37 8.07 0.56
C GLN A 140 -14.47 9.14 0.56
N GLU A 141 -15.67 8.76 0.13
CA GLU A 141 -16.84 9.64 0.13
C GLU A 141 -17.20 10.11 1.55
N GLU A 142 -17.11 9.24 2.55
CA GLU A 142 -17.39 9.59 3.95
C GLU A 142 -16.34 10.53 4.53
N TRP A 143 -15.09 10.43 4.09
CA TRP A 143 -14.08 11.42 4.44
C TRP A 143 -14.44 12.78 3.85
N SER A 144 -14.80 12.81 2.56
CA SER A 144 -15.26 14.02 1.88
C SER A 144 -16.52 14.62 2.54
N ALA A 145 -17.43 13.79 3.06
CA ALA A 145 -18.58 14.24 3.83
C ALA A 145 -18.16 14.80 5.20
N TYR A 146 -17.22 14.15 5.88
CA TYR A 146 -16.68 14.61 7.16
C TYR A 146 -16.00 15.98 7.05
N LEU A 147 -15.23 16.22 5.98
CA LEU A 147 -14.55 17.50 5.74
C LEU A 147 -15.52 18.70 5.64
N LYS A 148 -16.77 18.46 5.23
CA LYS A 148 -17.82 19.48 5.12
C LYS A 148 -18.46 19.85 6.47
N LEU A 149 -18.23 19.06 7.52
CA LEU A 149 -18.73 19.33 8.86
C LEU A 149 -17.96 20.47 9.53
N ARG A 150 -18.65 21.22 10.39
CA ARG A 150 -18.06 22.35 11.13
C ARG A 150 -17.24 21.86 12.34
N PRO A 151 -16.16 22.56 12.73
CA PRO A 151 -15.35 22.19 13.89
C PRO A 151 -16.07 22.38 15.24
N THR A 152 -16.89 23.43 15.37
CA THR A 152 -17.53 23.85 16.64
C THR A 152 -18.97 23.37 16.79
N SER A 153 -19.46 23.39 18.04
CA SER A 153 -20.86 23.18 18.42
C SER A 153 -21.78 24.25 17.84
N SER A 154 -22.18 24.08 16.58
CA SER A 154 -23.31 24.82 16.01
C SER A 154 -24.61 24.43 16.71
N SER A 155 -25.60 25.34 16.67
CA SER A 155 -26.97 25.11 17.14
C SER A 155 -27.60 23.83 16.58
N ASP A 156 -27.17 23.40 15.39
CA ASP A 156 -27.47 22.10 14.83
C ASP A 156 -26.41 21.06 15.23
N LYS A 157 -26.77 20.16 16.16
CA LYS A 157 -25.89 19.10 16.67
C LYS A 157 -25.49 18.08 15.59
N ASN A 158 -26.21 18.01 14.47
CA ASN A 158 -25.93 17.03 13.41
C ASN A 158 -24.86 17.48 12.41
N LEU A 159 -24.46 18.76 12.43
CA LEU A 159 -23.52 19.34 11.44
C LEU A 159 -22.11 19.61 12.00
N CYS A 160 -21.83 19.13 13.20
CA CYS A 160 -20.54 19.26 13.87
C CYS A 160 -19.69 17.99 13.72
N ARG A 161 -18.37 18.15 13.53
CA ARG A 161 -17.40 17.04 13.43
C ARG A 161 -17.39 16.11 14.65
N HIS A 162 -17.57 16.68 15.84
CA HIS A 162 -17.59 15.95 17.11
C HIS A 162 -18.95 15.28 17.41
N SER A 163 -19.94 15.44 16.53
CA SER A 163 -21.23 14.78 16.68
C SER A 163 -21.09 13.27 16.46
N ALA A 164 -22.08 12.50 16.96
CA ALA A 164 -22.17 11.07 16.68
C ALA A 164 -22.18 10.76 15.17
N PHE A 165 -22.76 11.65 14.36
CA PHE A 165 -22.76 11.55 12.91
C PHE A 165 -21.36 11.74 12.32
N GLY A 166 -20.62 12.77 12.75
CA GLY A 166 -19.23 13.00 12.32
C GLY A 166 -18.30 11.84 12.67
N VAL A 167 -18.39 11.32 13.90
CA VAL A 167 -17.63 10.14 14.32
C VAL A 167 -18.00 8.91 13.46
N LYS A 168 -19.27 8.73 13.12
CA LYS A 168 -19.72 7.64 12.23
C LYS A 168 -19.10 7.77 10.83
N LEU A 169 -18.97 8.99 10.29
CA LEU A 169 -18.31 9.24 9.01
C LEU A 169 -16.83 8.89 9.04
N ILE A 170 -16.08 9.34 10.06
CA ILE A 170 -14.65 8.97 10.19
C ILE A 170 -14.49 7.46 10.27
N LYS A 171 -15.30 6.79 11.11
CA LYS A 171 -15.26 5.33 11.25
C LYS A 171 -15.52 4.63 9.92
N SER A 172 -16.53 5.08 9.17
CA SER A 172 -16.83 4.52 7.85
C SER A 172 -15.69 4.76 6.86
N ALA A 173 -15.16 5.99 6.82
CA ALA A 173 -14.04 6.37 5.96
C ALA A 173 -12.81 5.52 6.23
N LEU A 174 -12.41 5.34 7.51
CA LEU A 174 -11.27 4.52 7.87
C LEU A 174 -11.49 3.05 7.47
N ASN A 175 -12.64 2.47 7.78
CA ASN A 175 -12.94 1.08 7.38
C ASN A 175 -12.82 0.89 5.87
N LYS A 176 -13.42 1.77 5.07
CA LYS A 176 -13.34 1.71 3.60
C LYS A 176 -11.92 1.98 3.09
N THR A 177 -11.16 2.84 3.76
CA THR A 177 -9.75 3.10 3.45
C THR A 177 -8.95 1.81 3.52
N PHE A 178 -9.06 1.04 4.60
CA PHE A 178 -8.34 -0.23 4.74
C PHE A 178 -8.75 -1.26 3.68
N LEU A 179 -10.05 -1.37 3.36
CA LEU A 179 -10.53 -2.28 2.31
C LEU A 179 -10.02 -1.88 0.92
N SER A 180 -10.06 -0.59 0.60
CA SER A 180 -9.54 -0.05 -0.66
C SER A 180 -8.03 -0.19 -0.76
N LEU A 181 -7.32 0.06 0.34
CA LEU A 181 -5.86 -0.07 0.42
C LEU A 181 -5.42 -1.51 0.19
N ASP A 182 -6.12 -2.50 0.77
CA ASP A 182 -5.87 -3.93 0.53
C ASP A 182 -6.12 -4.33 -0.93
N ALA A 183 -7.18 -3.82 -1.55
CA ALA A 183 -7.44 -4.07 -2.98
C ALA A 183 -6.32 -3.50 -3.87
N LYS A 184 -5.93 -2.24 -3.64
CA LYS A 184 -4.80 -1.60 -4.36
C LYS A 184 -3.49 -2.32 -4.13
N LEU A 185 -3.24 -2.77 -2.90
CA LEU A 185 -2.05 -3.54 -2.54
C LEU A 185 -2.00 -4.83 -3.36
N LYS A 186 -3.08 -5.62 -3.37
CA LYS A 186 -3.20 -6.85 -4.17
C LYS A 186 -2.92 -6.60 -5.65
N ASP A 187 -3.47 -5.54 -6.22
CA ASP A 187 -3.23 -5.20 -7.63
C ASP A 187 -1.77 -4.79 -7.88
N ALA A 188 -1.15 -4.05 -6.96
CA ALA A 188 0.26 -3.71 -7.04
C ALA A 188 1.17 -4.95 -6.90
N GLN A 189 0.85 -5.92 -6.03
CA GLN A 189 1.56 -7.20 -5.98
C GLN A 189 1.39 -8.01 -7.27
N ARG A 190 0.22 -7.99 -7.91
CA ARG A 190 0.03 -8.64 -9.22
C ARG A 190 0.94 -8.03 -10.28
N GLY A 191 1.04 -6.70 -10.33
CA GLY A 191 1.97 -6.00 -11.21
C GLY A 191 3.42 -6.45 -10.99
N ARG A 192 3.86 -6.50 -9.72
CA ARG A 192 5.21 -7.01 -9.38
C ARG A 192 5.45 -8.44 -9.85
N ARG A 193 4.49 -9.34 -9.64
CA ARG A 193 4.61 -10.73 -10.11
C ARG A 193 4.70 -10.83 -11.62
N PHE A 194 3.92 -10.03 -12.33
CA PHE A 194 3.97 -9.97 -13.78
C PHE A 194 5.36 -9.54 -14.27
N ASP A 195 5.91 -8.47 -13.69
CA ASP A 195 7.26 -7.98 -14.03
C ASP A 195 8.34 -9.02 -13.75
N GLN A 196 8.23 -9.72 -12.62
CA GLN A 196 9.17 -10.78 -12.24
C GLN A 196 9.10 -11.98 -13.18
N LEU A 197 7.89 -12.42 -13.55
CA LEU A 197 7.70 -13.48 -14.54
C LEU A 197 8.27 -13.09 -15.90
N PHE A 198 8.09 -11.83 -16.30
CA PHE A 198 8.65 -11.31 -17.56
C PHE A 198 10.19 -11.30 -17.53
N GLU A 199 10.80 -10.86 -16.42
CA GLU A 199 12.25 -10.88 -16.25
C GLU A 199 12.81 -12.31 -16.26
N LEU A 200 12.17 -13.25 -15.54
CA LEU A 200 12.53 -14.66 -15.56
C LEU A 200 12.44 -15.27 -16.97
N GLN A 201 11.39 -14.95 -17.72
CA GLN A 201 11.23 -15.40 -19.10
C GLN A 201 12.39 -14.92 -19.98
N ASN A 202 12.81 -13.66 -19.82
CA ASN A 202 13.92 -13.09 -20.57
C ASN A 202 15.25 -13.78 -20.22
N ILE A 203 15.53 -13.98 -18.93
CA ILE A 203 16.74 -14.69 -18.47
C ILE A 203 16.78 -16.11 -19.03
N LEU A 204 15.66 -16.84 -18.94
CA LEU A 204 15.57 -18.21 -19.43
C LEU A 204 15.76 -18.29 -20.95
N SER A 205 15.18 -17.34 -21.68
CA SER A 205 15.31 -17.24 -23.14
C SER A 205 16.75 -17.01 -23.58
N ILE A 206 17.53 -16.25 -22.79
CA ILE A 206 18.97 -16.03 -23.02
C ILE A 206 19.75 -17.30 -22.70
N ALA A 207 19.48 -17.94 -21.56
CA ALA A 207 20.23 -19.09 -21.08
C ALA A 207 20.01 -20.38 -21.90
N LEU A 208 18.78 -20.63 -22.34
CA LEU A 208 18.38 -21.88 -22.99
C LEU A 208 18.26 -21.76 -24.53
N GLY A 209 18.41 -20.55 -25.08
CA GLY A 209 18.19 -20.27 -26.50
C GLY A 209 16.71 -20.11 -26.87
N ARG A 210 16.44 -19.31 -27.92
CA ARG A 210 15.07 -18.93 -28.36
C ARG A 210 14.17 -20.09 -28.81
N ASN A 211 14.70 -21.29 -28.96
CA ASN A 211 13.99 -22.44 -29.55
C ASN A 211 13.33 -23.38 -28.53
N ASN A 212 13.44 -23.13 -27.23
CA ASN A 212 12.91 -24.03 -26.19
C ASN A 212 11.40 -23.89 -25.91
N GLY A 213 10.68 -23.10 -26.70
CA GLY A 213 9.25 -22.86 -26.52
C GLY A 213 8.93 -22.01 -25.27
N ILE A 214 7.78 -21.34 -25.30
CA ILE A 214 7.31 -20.57 -24.14
C ILE A 214 6.65 -21.53 -23.16
N GLN A 215 7.24 -21.67 -21.97
CA GLN A 215 6.66 -22.45 -20.87
C GLN A 215 5.27 -21.89 -20.49
N GLU A 216 4.35 -22.77 -20.07
CA GLU A 216 2.97 -22.40 -19.76
C GLU A 216 2.88 -21.26 -18.73
N CYS A 217 3.73 -21.25 -17.69
CA CYS A 217 3.77 -20.19 -16.67
C CYS A 217 4.00 -18.77 -17.25
N PHE A 218 4.67 -18.65 -18.40
CA PHE A 218 4.91 -17.37 -19.08
C PHE A 218 3.85 -17.03 -20.13
N ARG A 219 3.00 -18.00 -20.52
CA ARG A 219 1.94 -17.76 -21.50
C ARG A 219 0.74 -17.09 -20.83
N ARG A 220 0.47 -15.83 -21.18
CA ARG A 220 -0.69 -15.10 -20.66
C ARG A 220 -1.98 -15.89 -20.92
N GLY A 221 -2.78 -16.06 -19.87
CA GLY A 221 -4.06 -16.79 -19.94
C GLY A 221 -3.95 -18.31 -19.81
N SER A 222 -2.74 -18.88 -19.76
CA SER A 222 -2.59 -20.28 -19.34
C SER A 222 -3.05 -20.48 -17.90
N LEU A 223 -3.42 -21.71 -17.55
CA LEU A 223 -3.83 -22.05 -16.19
C LEU A 223 -2.72 -21.78 -15.17
N ASP A 224 -1.46 -22.07 -15.53
CA ASP A 224 -0.29 -21.79 -14.71
C ASP A 224 -0.11 -20.28 -14.46
N ASN A 225 -0.14 -19.49 -15.53
CA ASN A 225 0.04 -18.04 -15.45
C ASN A 225 -1.08 -17.39 -14.62
N VAL A 226 -2.32 -17.83 -14.80
CA VAL A 226 -3.47 -17.37 -14.00
C VAL A 226 -3.29 -17.74 -12.54
N MET A 227 -2.86 -18.96 -12.21
CA MET A 227 -2.69 -19.39 -10.82
C MET A 227 -1.54 -18.68 -10.10
N ILE A 228 -0.42 -18.45 -10.77
CA ILE A 228 0.70 -17.68 -10.20
C ILE A 228 0.28 -16.23 -9.91
N ASN A 229 -0.46 -15.61 -10.83
CA ASN A 229 -0.90 -14.22 -10.68
C ASN A 229 -2.13 -14.05 -9.77
N SER A 230 -2.89 -15.12 -9.48
CA SER A 230 -4.07 -15.08 -8.61
C SER A 230 -3.81 -15.42 -7.13
N PHE A 231 -2.54 -15.60 -6.74
CA PHE A 231 -2.18 -16.00 -5.36
C PHE A 231 -2.73 -17.38 -4.96
N SER A 232 -2.88 -18.29 -5.92
CA SER A 232 -3.33 -19.66 -5.66
C SER A 232 -2.48 -20.32 -4.56
N LYS A 233 -3.14 -21.09 -3.68
CA LYS A 233 -2.45 -21.96 -2.71
C LYS A 233 -2.11 -23.33 -3.29
N VAL A 234 -2.66 -23.64 -4.46
CA VAL A 234 -2.49 -24.93 -5.14
C VAL A 234 -1.39 -24.76 -6.19
N PRO A 235 -0.47 -25.73 -6.32
CA PRO A 235 0.53 -25.71 -7.38
C PRO A 235 -0.10 -25.67 -8.77
N PRO A 236 0.54 -24.99 -9.73
CA PRO A 236 0.13 -25.05 -11.13
C PRO A 236 0.23 -26.47 -11.70
N PRO A 237 -0.61 -26.84 -12.71
CA PRO A 237 -0.62 -28.15 -13.35
C PRO A 237 0.77 -28.64 -13.74
N SER A 238 1.62 -27.76 -14.28
CA SER A 238 2.98 -28.11 -14.70
C SER A 238 3.89 -28.64 -13.58
N LEU A 239 3.56 -28.36 -12.32
CA LEU A 239 4.27 -28.84 -11.14
C LEU A 239 3.60 -30.05 -10.48
N THR A 240 2.44 -30.49 -10.96
CA THR A 240 1.73 -31.65 -10.40
C THR A 240 2.55 -32.92 -10.60
N GLY A 241 2.82 -33.66 -9.53
CA GLY A 241 3.65 -34.86 -9.58
C GLY A 241 5.16 -34.61 -9.58
N THR A 242 5.60 -33.35 -9.53
CA THR A 242 7.00 -33.00 -9.24
C THR A 242 7.22 -33.00 -7.72
N ASN A 243 8.41 -33.41 -7.26
CA ASN A 243 8.81 -33.29 -5.84
C ASN A 243 9.25 -31.85 -5.48
N VAL A 244 8.89 -30.86 -6.30
CA VAL A 244 9.25 -29.46 -6.08
C VAL A 244 8.35 -28.90 -4.99
N GLN A 245 8.94 -28.59 -3.83
CA GLN A 245 8.25 -27.80 -2.81
C GLN A 245 8.18 -26.34 -3.27
N LEU A 246 6.98 -25.78 -3.25
CA LEU A 246 6.79 -24.35 -3.47
C LEU A 246 7.26 -23.60 -2.23
N GLU A 247 8.47 -23.04 -2.29
CA GLU A 247 8.89 -22.07 -1.29
C GLU A 247 8.22 -20.73 -1.59
N ARG A 248 7.37 -20.28 -0.66
CA ARG A 248 6.86 -18.92 -0.72
C ARG A 248 8.00 -17.99 -0.33
N SER A 249 8.54 -17.25 -1.29
CA SER A 249 9.41 -16.14 -0.96
C SER A 249 8.61 -15.12 -0.16
N GLY A 250 8.89 -15.06 1.13
CA GLY A 250 8.42 -14.01 2.02
C GLY A 250 9.20 -12.71 1.82
N THR A 251 9.59 -12.34 0.60
CA THR A 251 10.09 -11.00 0.27
C THR A 251 9.53 -10.51 -1.07
N THR A 252 9.26 -11.45 -1.98
CA THR A 252 8.70 -11.17 -3.31
C THR A 252 7.30 -11.73 -3.50
N GLY A 253 6.82 -12.61 -2.61
CA GLY A 253 5.58 -13.36 -2.81
C GLY A 253 5.60 -14.23 -4.06
N VAL A 254 6.78 -14.50 -4.62
CA VAL A 254 6.99 -15.34 -5.80
C VAL A 254 7.04 -16.79 -5.35
N ILE A 255 6.34 -17.61 -6.13
CA ILE A 255 6.40 -19.07 -6.15
C ILE A 255 7.48 -19.46 -7.15
#